data_AF-A0A956J6V5-F1
#
_entry.id   AF-A0A956J6V5-F1
#
_cell.length_a   1.000
_cell.length_b   1.000
_cell.length_c   1.000
_cell.angle_alpha   90.00
_cell.angle_beta   90.00
_cell.angle_gamma   90.00
#
_symmetry.space_group_name_H-M   'P 1'
#
loop_
_entity.id
_entity.type
_entity.pdbx_description
1 polymer ?
#
loop_
_entity_poly.entity_id
_entity_poly.type
_entity_poly.pdbx_seq_one_letter_code
_entity_poly.pdbx_strand_id
1 'polypeptide(L)'
;MTTWLAWGCAALIVASGCGTAEDDDGSVSGTGTAGDESGDSSTGGPPPSGDVGLDPLAVPEPRAGRLNDQQYRYTVLDLLGVELTPAELEVLPRDIPSGRDYSTTIDPQFFNSSYVLAYAEIARSVSERLEPAALLAEFAGCDGVDPGCRPAFVAGLGRRLLRRPLDEDEHSRYLDLAMTIASVPQTREDDVVRGIVQAMMQSPSFLYRLEDETSGEPGTVREVSGYELASRLSYFLWQSAPDEELLDFAAGPAGDGRFDPEALGDQIDRMIADPRFARTRSSFWGDYTLAARSNFATTDAALADELRTSLLASLERMSGGDGEPEPLSAIFDGRRYLMTPAVAELAGVPSLGDGLQDYDLHDLPERRGLVTHPSFLASISTTSFVGRGLFLTERLLCQHVAQPPATIAEQIETTAEATEGMTPREASQFRLGLEPVCRGCHTQFEPVAYAFERYDISGRYTRLDEHGRALYSDGVLPAFEGRPELAFHGAGELLQQLSGTTTVYACLVENMTQFGTGRHPVLDGPFHADTTMRFIDDGLGFDALARAVASSEQHTLTRVVEP
;
A
#
# COMPACT_ATOMS: atom_id res chain seq x y z
N MET A 1 -36.68 30.79 -2.79
CA MET A 1 -37.37 29.93 -1.79
C MET A 1 -37.34 28.50 -2.30
N THR A 2 -36.26 27.78 -1.99
CA THR A 2 -36.14 26.30 -2.00
C THR A 2 -34.72 26.02 -1.52
N THR A 3 -34.62 25.67 -0.25
CA THR A 3 -33.40 25.42 0.52
C THR A 3 -32.82 24.05 0.17
N TRP A 4 -31.55 24.02 -0.21
CA TRP A 4 -30.72 22.81 -0.29
C TRP A 4 -30.01 22.65 1.06
N LEU A 5 -30.31 21.56 1.77
CA LEU A 5 -29.64 21.14 3.00
C LEU A 5 -28.76 19.95 2.63
N ALA A 6 -27.46 20.15 2.58
CA ALA A 6 -26.47 19.08 2.53
C ALA A 6 -26.29 18.50 3.93
N TRP A 7 -26.62 17.23 4.12
CA TRP A 7 -26.30 16.47 5.33
C TRP A 7 -25.01 15.71 5.08
N GLY A 8 -23.94 16.12 5.77
CA GLY A 8 -22.73 15.33 5.92
C GLY A 8 -22.93 14.25 6.98
N CYS A 9 -22.76 12.99 6.61
CA CYS A 9 -22.69 11.87 7.55
C CYS A 9 -21.34 11.91 8.30
N ALA A 10 -21.34 12.38 9.54
CA ALA A 10 -20.30 12.09 10.51
C ALA A 10 -20.70 10.82 11.29
N ALA A 11 -20.03 9.71 11.04
CA ALA A 11 -20.16 8.49 11.83
C ALA A 11 -19.19 8.56 13.02
N LEU A 12 -19.71 8.98 14.17
CA LEU A 12 -19.08 8.82 15.48
C LEU A 12 -19.26 7.37 15.94
N ILE A 13 -18.18 6.59 15.97
CA ILE A 13 -18.15 5.30 16.67
C ILE A 13 -17.71 5.57 18.11
N VAL A 14 -18.67 5.51 19.04
CA VAL A 14 -18.44 5.48 20.49
C VAL A 14 -18.32 4.02 20.90
N ALA A 15 -17.11 3.60 21.29
CA ALA A 15 -16.90 2.32 21.97
C ALA A 15 -17.04 2.52 23.48
N SER A 16 -18.19 2.14 24.03
CA SER A 16 -18.40 2.01 25.48
C SER A 16 -17.87 0.67 25.97
N GLY A 17 -16.79 0.69 26.75
CA GLY A 17 -16.32 -0.46 27.53
C GLY A 17 -16.39 -0.13 29.03
N CYS A 18 -17.36 -0.72 29.72
CA CYS A 18 -17.45 -0.71 31.18
C CYS A 18 -16.30 -1.53 31.79
N GLY A 19 -15.56 -0.94 32.72
CA GLY A 19 -14.62 -1.63 33.61
C GLY A 19 -14.47 -0.83 34.89
N THR A 20 -15.15 -1.27 35.95
CA THR A 20 -15.11 -0.71 37.30
C THR A 20 -13.76 -0.99 37.96
N ALA A 21 -13.10 0.03 38.48
CA ALA A 21 -12.13 -0.11 39.57
C ALA A 21 -12.16 1.16 40.43
N GLU A 22 -12.35 0.94 41.73
CA GLU A 22 -12.55 1.93 42.78
C GLU A 22 -11.30 2.79 43.01
N ASP A 23 -11.54 4.07 43.30
CA ASP A 23 -10.57 4.99 43.90
C ASP A 23 -10.06 4.44 45.24
N ASP A 24 -8.76 4.55 45.50
CA ASP A 24 -8.34 4.94 46.84
C ASP A 24 -7.03 5.76 46.81
N ASP A 25 -7.10 6.82 47.60
CA ASP A 25 -6.25 7.99 47.64
C ASP A 25 -5.01 7.74 48.53
N GLY A 26 -3.86 8.35 48.22
CA GLY A 26 -2.64 8.06 48.96
C GLY A 26 -1.41 8.91 48.63
N SER A 27 -1.51 10.22 48.85
CA SER A 27 -0.35 11.12 48.85
C SER A 27 0.71 10.72 49.90
N VAL A 28 2.00 10.64 49.54
CA VAL A 28 3.12 11.02 50.43
C VAL A 28 4.32 11.52 49.61
N SER A 29 4.76 12.72 49.98
CA SER A 29 5.98 13.45 49.63
C SER A 29 7.31 12.75 49.98
N GLY A 30 8.40 13.06 49.26
CA GLY A 30 9.74 12.94 49.85
C GLY A 30 10.93 12.92 48.89
N THR A 31 11.50 14.10 48.65
CA THR A 31 12.96 14.43 48.61
C THR A 31 13.96 13.51 47.90
N GLY A 32 14.68 14.10 46.93
CA GLY A 32 15.68 13.41 46.10
C GLY A 32 17.10 13.30 46.66
N THR A 33 18.03 13.01 45.76
CA THR A 33 19.45 13.40 45.81
C THR A 33 20.12 13.07 44.47
N ALA A 34 20.90 14.03 43.98
CA ALA A 34 21.80 13.88 42.84
C ALA A 34 23.07 13.15 43.25
N GLY A 35 23.65 12.39 42.33
CA GLY A 35 24.99 11.81 42.41
C GLY A 35 25.61 11.84 41.01
N ASP A 36 26.60 12.71 40.87
CA ASP A 36 27.43 12.98 39.70
C ASP A 36 28.74 12.20 39.91
N GLU A 37 29.27 11.48 38.90
CA GLU A 37 30.70 11.14 38.89
C GLU A 37 31.20 10.73 37.49
N SER A 38 32.37 11.28 37.18
CA SER A 38 33.03 11.39 35.89
C SER A 38 34.15 10.38 35.67
N GLY A 39 34.27 9.87 34.44
CA GLY A 39 35.50 9.72 33.65
C GLY A 39 36.60 8.71 34.06
N ASP A 40 36.95 7.80 33.15
CA ASP A 40 38.35 7.50 32.82
C ASP A 40 38.50 6.96 31.39
N SER A 41 39.61 7.29 30.74
CA SER A 41 39.99 6.93 29.39
C SER A 41 41.29 6.14 29.40
N SER A 42 41.34 4.94 28.81
CA SER A 42 42.61 4.39 28.30
C SER A 42 42.46 3.35 27.17
N THR A 43 43.20 3.65 26.09
CA THR A 43 43.98 2.76 25.21
C THR A 43 43.33 1.62 24.41
N GLY A 44 43.02 1.90 23.14
CA GLY A 44 43.74 1.39 21.97
C GLY A 44 43.96 -0.13 21.80
N GLY A 45 43.00 -0.79 21.18
CA GLY A 45 43.16 -1.97 20.32
C GLY A 45 42.11 -1.90 19.20
N PRO A 46 42.35 -2.43 17.98
CA PRO A 46 41.29 -2.49 16.98
C PRO A 46 40.18 -3.37 17.54
N PRO A 47 38.90 -2.94 17.51
CA PRO A 47 37.84 -3.81 17.98
C PRO A 47 37.83 -5.06 17.09
N PRO A 48 37.62 -6.25 17.66
CA PRO A 48 37.25 -7.41 16.87
C PRO A 48 36.00 -7.06 16.07
N SER A 49 35.85 -7.63 14.88
CA SER A 49 34.60 -7.62 14.11
C SER A 49 33.50 -8.31 14.92
N GLY A 50 32.97 -7.62 15.91
CA GLY A 50 31.72 -7.95 16.58
C GLY A 50 30.60 -7.42 15.71
N ASP A 51 29.56 -8.23 15.54
CA ASP A 51 28.26 -7.78 15.11
C ASP A 51 27.98 -6.41 15.74
N VAL A 52 27.91 -5.39 14.90
CA VAL A 52 27.18 -4.19 15.28
C VAL A 52 25.74 -4.68 15.35
N GLY A 53 25.32 -5.14 16.53
CA GLY A 53 24.00 -5.72 16.74
C GLY A 53 22.96 -4.77 16.16
N LEU A 54 22.26 -5.23 15.12
CA LEU A 54 21.17 -4.50 14.51
C LEU A 54 20.16 -4.21 15.61
N ASP A 55 19.69 -2.95 15.68
CA ASP A 55 18.61 -2.60 16.59
C ASP A 55 17.38 -3.45 16.19
N PRO A 56 16.87 -4.35 17.05
CA PRO A 56 15.70 -5.16 16.75
C PRO A 56 14.46 -4.31 16.48
N LEU A 57 14.42 -3.08 17.01
CA LEU A 57 13.34 -2.14 16.73
C LEU A 57 13.42 -1.55 15.32
N ALA A 58 14.58 -1.62 14.65
CA ALA A 58 14.79 -1.22 13.26
C ALA A 58 14.26 -2.25 12.24
N VAL A 59 13.74 -3.39 12.70
CA VAL A 59 13.24 -4.49 11.87
C VAL A 59 11.76 -4.76 12.20
N PRO A 60 10.93 -5.05 11.18
CA PRO A 60 9.51 -5.29 11.41
C PRO A 60 9.22 -6.59 12.19
N GLU A 61 8.09 -6.59 12.90
CA GLU A 61 7.51 -7.79 13.53
C GLU A 61 6.92 -8.76 12.52
N PRO A 62 6.94 -10.07 12.81
CA PRO A 62 6.20 -11.07 12.05
C PRO A 62 4.71 -10.73 12.03
N ARG A 63 4.05 -11.08 10.94
CA ARG A 63 2.65 -10.70 10.70
C ARG A 63 1.83 -11.86 10.15
N ALA A 64 0.57 -11.92 10.56
CA ALA A 64 -0.50 -12.62 9.86
C ALA A 64 -1.27 -11.65 8.94
N GLY A 65 -0.85 -11.52 7.68
CA GLY A 65 -1.47 -10.60 6.72
C GLY A 65 -2.53 -11.30 5.86
N ARG A 66 -3.81 -10.96 6.01
CA ARG A 66 -4.88 -11.45 5.10
C ARG A 66 -4.60 -11.04 3.66
N LEU A 67 -4.91 -11.94 2.72
CA LEU A 67 -4.96 -11.60 1.31
C LEU A 67 -6.07 -10.56 1.09
N ASN A 68 -5.70 -9.42 0.50
CA ASN A 68 -6.67 -8.43 0.06
C ASN A 68 -7.46 -8.97 -1.16
N ASP A 69 -8.52 -8.28 -1.56
CA ASP A 69 -9.47 -8.74 -2.58
C ASP A 69 -8.78 -9.00 -3.93
N GLN A 70 -7.79 -8.16 -4.29
CA GLN A 70 -7.01 -8.35 -5.51
C GLN A 70 -6.08 -9.56 -5.42
N GLN A 71 -5.39 -9.72 -4.28
CA GLN A 71 -4.49 -10.84 -4.04
C GLN A 71 -5.24 -12.17 -4.01
N TYR A 72 -6.41 -12.21 -3.38
CA TYR A 72 -7.30 -13.36 -3.40
C TYR A 72 -7.74 -13.68 -4.84
N ARG A 73 -8.24 -12.67 -5.58
CA ARG A 73 -8.67 -12.82 -6.98
C ARG A 73 -7.57 -13.39 -7.87
N TYR A 74 -6.37 -12.80 -7.83
CA TYR A 74 -5.26 -13.24 -8.68
C TYR A 74 -4.70 -14.61 -8.26
N THR A 75 -4.69 -14.91 -6.95
CA THR A 75 -4.31 -16.25 -6.47
C THR A 75 -5.26 -17.32 -7.00
N VAL A 76 -6.57 -17.08 -6.95
CA VAL A 76 -7.59 -17.99 -7.49
C VAL A 76 -7.46 -18.13 -9.01
N LEU A 77 -7.26 -17.01 -9.72
CA LEU A 77 -7.08 -17.03 -11.18
C LEU A 77 -5.85 -17.85 -11.58
N ASP A 78 -4.69 -17.55 -10.99
CA ASP A 78 -3.42 -18.14 -11.41
C ASP A 78 -3.29 -19.62 -11.01
N LEU A 79 -3.84 -20.03 -9.86
CA LEU A 79 -3.70 -21.41 -9.38
C LEU A 79 -4.86 -22.33 -9.81
N LEU A 80 -6.07 -21.78 -9.95
CA LEU A 80 -7.27 -22.59 -10.22
C LEU A 80 -7.86 -22.33 -11.61
N GLY A 81 -7.34 -21.35 -12.36
CA GLY A 81 -7.84 -20.99 -13.69
C GLY A 81 -9.23 -20.36 -13.68
N VAL A 82 -9.70 -19.87 -12.53
CA VAL A 82 -11.05 -19.34 -12.35
C VAL A 82 -11.00 -17.85 -12.09
N GLU A 83 -11.65 -17.07 -12.96
CA GLU A 83 -11.85 -15.64 -12.70
C GLU A 83 -13.05 -15.42 -11.77
N LEU A 84 -12.87 -14.59 -10.74
CA LEU A 84 -13.97 -14.16 -9.88
C LEU A 84 -14.89 -13.17 -10.60
N THR A 85 -16.18 -13.39 -10.45
CA THR A 85 -17.22 -12.50 -10.99
C THR A 85 -17.34 -11.22 -10.17
N PRO A 86 -17.90 -10.14 -10.73
CA PRO A 86 -18.15 -8.90 -9.97
C PRO A 86 -18.97 -9.14 -8.69
N ALA A 87 -19.97 -10.03 -8.74
CA ALA A 87 -20.78 -10.37 -7.58
C ALA A 87 -19.97 -11.08 -6.48
N GLU A 88 -19.02 -11.95 -6.85
CA GLU A 88 -18.13 -12.59 -5.87
C GLU A 88 -17.17 -11.59 -5.23
N LEU A 89 -16.67 -10.62 -6.00
CA LEU A 89 -15.83 -9.55 -5.48
C LEU A 89 -16.60 -8.64 -4.50
N GLU A 90 -17.90 -8.41 -4.73
CA GLU A 90 -18.73 -7.66 -3.79
C GLU A 90 -19.00 -8.38 -2.47
N VAL A 91 -18.91 -9.72 -2.46
CA VAL A 91 -19.10 -10.58 -1.27
C VAL A 91 -17.83 -10.63 -0.40
N LEU A 92 -16.64 -10.41 -0.99
CA LEU A 92 -15.39 -10.45 -0.25
C LEU A 92 -15.36 -9.45 0.92
N PRO A 93 -14.68 -9.79 2.02
CA PRO A 93 -14.42 -8.86 3.11
C PRO A 93 -13.71 -7.60 2.62
N ARG A 94 -14.38 -6.45 2.71
CA ARG A 94 -13.82 -5.18 2.25
C ARG A 94 -12.47 -4.88 2.88
N ASP A 95 -11.50 -4.58 2.03
CA ASP A 95 -10.23 -4.00 2.42
C ASP A 95 -10.43 -2.52 2.72
N ILE A 96 -10.38 -2.14 4.00
CA ILE A 96 -10.51 -0.75 4.44
C ILE A 96 -9.16 -0.33 5.02
N PRO A 97 -8.26 0.25 4.21
CA PRO A 97 -7.04 0.87 4.72
C PRO A 97 -7.38 2.03 5.65
N SER A 98 -6.58 2.21 6.70
CA SER A 98 -6.68 3.37 7.57
C SER A 98 -6.18 4.60 6.82
N GLY A 99 -7.01 5.63 6.70
CA GLY A 99 -6.62 6.92 6.12
C GLY A 99 -5.93 6.83 4.74
N ARG A 100 -4.60 6.99 4.75
CA ARG A 100 -3.73 7.06 3.56
C ARG A 100 -2.95 5.77 3.32
N ASP A 101 -3.34 4.68 3.95
CA ASP A 101 -2.66 3.40 3.76
C ASP A 101 -3.05 2.72 2.44
N TYR A 102 -2.26 1.69 2.13
CA TYR A 102 -2.40 0.83 0.97
C TYR A 102 -3.38 -0.31 1.27
N SER A 103 -4.01 -0.85 0.22
CA SER A 103 -4.86 -2.06 0.30
C SER A 103 -4.12 -3.30 0.82
N THR A 104 -2.79 -3.28 0.86
CA THR A 104 -1.93 -4.31 1.46
C THR A 104 -1.69 -4.10 2.97
N THR A 105 -1.96 -2.90 3.48
CA THR A 105 -1.77 -2.47 4.88
C THR A 105 -3.10 -2.39 5.60
N ILE A 106 -3.76 -3.55 5.72
CA ILE A 106 -5.00 -3.68 6.49
C ILE A 106 -4.62 -3.96 7.94
N ASP A 107 -4.72 -2.93 8.80
CA ASP A 107 -4.46 -3.02 10.24
C ASP A 107 -5.50 -3.85 11.00
N PRO A 108 -6.82 -3.65 10.80
CA PRO A 108 -7.81 -4.52 11.41
C PRO A 108 -7.94 -5.85 10.65
N GLN A 109 -7.18 -6.86 11.08
CA GLN A 109 -7.31 -8.26 10.63
C GLN A 109 -8.53 -8.96 11.27
N PHE A 110 -9.66 -8.28 11.37
CA PHE A 110 -10.85 -8.83 12.02
C PHE A 110 -11.34 -10.08 11.29
N PHE A 111 -11.73 -11.08 12.06
CA PHE A 111 -12.42 -12.26 11.58
C PHE A 111 -13.77 -12.35 12.26
N ASN A 112 -14.82 -12.57 11.48
CA ASN A 112 -16.17 -12.71 11.98
C ASN A 112 -16.94 -13.76 11.15
N SER A 113 -18.12 -14.13 11.62
CA SER A 113 -18.95 -15.14 10.95
C SER A 113 -19.36 -14.75 9.54
N SER A 114 -19.53 -13.46 9.22
CA SER A 114 -19.86 -13.05 7.85
C SER A 114 -18.68 -13.25 6.89
N TYR A 115 -17.44 -13.09 7.35
CA TYR A 115 -16.25 -13.36 6.53
C TYR A 115 -16.09 -14.86 6.27
N VAL A 116 -16.34 -15.71 7.28
CA VAL A 116 -16.38 -17.17 7.10
C VAL A 116 -17.37 -17.55 6.00
N LEU A 117 -18.59 -17.02 6.09
CA LEU A 117 -19.66 -17.34 5.14
C LEU A 117 -19.34 -16.83 3.73
N ALA A 118 -18.77 -15.62 3.62
CA ALA A 118 -18.34 -15.06 2.34
C ALA A 118 -17.28 -15.95 1.65
N TYR A 119 -16.23 -16.34 2.37
CA TYR A 119 -15.20 -17.23 1.80
C TYR A 119 -15.75 -18.62 1.48
N ALA A 120 -16.66 -19.17 2.29
CA ALA A 120 -17.31 -20.44 2.00
C ALA A 120 -18.18 -20.38 0.74
N GLU A 121 -18.92 -19.28 0.54
CA GLU A 121 -19.73 -19.05 -0.65
C GLU A 121 -18.87 -18.95 -1.91
N ILE A 122 -17.80 -18.16 -1.86
CA ILE A 122 -16.87 -17.99 -2.98
C ILE A 122 -16.15 -19.31 -3.27
N ALA A 123 -15.65 -20.02 -2.24
CA ALA A 123 -14.97 -21.30 -2.43
C ALA A 123 -15.89 -22.35 -3.07
N ARG A 124 -17.18 -22.37 -2.72
CA ARG A 124 -18.18 -23.23 -3.39
C ARG A 124 -18.42 -22.80 -4.84
N SER A 125 -18.61 -21.50 -5.09
CA SER A 125 -18.86 -20.98 -6.44
C SER A 125 -17.67 -21.18 -7.38
N VAL A 126 -16.45 -21.00 -6.87
CA VAL A 126 -15.21 -21.33 -7.59
C VAL A 126 -15.11 -22.83 -7.80
N SER A 127 -15.38 -23.65 -6.77
CA SER A 127 -15.26 -25.10 -6.88
C SER A 127 -16.21 -25.69 -7.92
N GLU A 128 -17.38 -25.10 -8.16
CA GLU A 128 -18.33 -25.49 -9.23
C GLU A 128 -17.81 -25.21 -10.65
N ARG A 129 -16.84 -24.30 -10.81
CA ARG A 129 -16.28 -23.89 -12.11
C ARG A 129 -14.89 -24.45 -12.41
N LEU A 130 -14.36 -25.28 -11.52
CA LEU A 130 -13.07 -25.96 -11.72
C LEU A 130 -13.13 -26.99 -12.84
N GLU A 131 -11.96 -27.23 -13.43
CA GLU A 131 -11.64 -28.34 -14.33
C GLU A 131 -10.77 -29.36 -13.59
N PRO A 132 -11.35 -30.37 -12.89
CA PRO A 132 -10.61 -31.26 -12.00
C PRO A 132 -9.46 -32.01 -12.67
N ALA A 133 -9.65 -32.45 -13.90
CA ALA A 133 -8.62 -33.17 -14.66
C ALA A 133 -7.38 -32.29 -14.92
N ALA A 134 -7.57 -30.99 -15.20
CA ALA A 134 -6.46 -30.06 -15.40
C ALA A 134 -5.69 -29.84 -14.09
N LEU A 135 -6.39 -29.71 -12.95
CA LEU A 135 -5.74 -29.54 -11.65
C LEU A 135 -4.95 -30.78 -11.23
N LEU A 136 -5.45 -31.99 -11.51
CA LEU A 136 -4.70 -33.22 -11.25
C LEU A 136 -3.45 -33.34 -12.11
N ALA A 137 -3.55 -32.98 -13.39
CA ALA A 137 -2.41 -33.00 -14.29
C ALA A 137 -1.33 -32.02 -13.80
N GLU A 138 -1.74 -30.79 -13.43
CA GLU A 138 -0.85 -29.75 -12.96
C GLU A 138 -0.20 -30.09 -11.61
N PHE A 139 -1.01 -30.48 -10.61
CA PHE A 139 -0.54 -30.60 -9.22
C PHE A 139 -0.16 -32.02 -8.79
N ALA A 140 -0.41 -33.03 -9.62
CA ALA A 140 -0.09 -34.42 -9.29
C ALA A 140 0.55 -35.21 -10.44
N GLY A 141 0.55 -34.67 -11.68
CA GLY A 141 1.00 -35.41 -12.86
C GLY A 141 0.16 -36.65 -13.18
N CYS A 142 -1.12 -36.64 -12.80
CA CYS A 142 -2.03 -37.77 -12.99
C CYS A 142 -3.04 -37.53 -14.10
N ASP A 143 -3.36 -38.57 -14.87
CA ASP A 143 -4.41 -38.57 -15.90
C ASP A 143 -5.83 -38.85 -15.35
N GLY A 144 -5.98 -39.02 -14.02
CA GLY A 144 -7.26 -39.31 -13.35
C GLY A 144 -7.19 -39.27 -11.81
N VAL A 145 -8.34 -39.25 -11.12
CA VAL A 145 -8.45 -39.10 -9.66
C VAL A 145 -8.49 -40.46 -8.93
N ASP A 146 -7.67 -41.41 -9.36
CA ASP A 146 -7.64 -42.71 -8.67
C ASP A 146 -7.20 -42.54 -7.19
N PRO A 147 -7.56 -43.49 -6.30
CA PRO A 147 -7.17 -43.40 -4.89
C PRO A 147 -5.65 -43.29 -4.64
N GLY A 148 -4.81 -43.74 -5.58
CA GLY A 148 -3.36 -43.64 -5.51
C GLY A 148 -2.81 -42.26 -5.85
N CYS A 149 -3.53 -41.47 -6.67
CA CYS A 149 -3.14 -40.10 -7.02
C CYS A 149 -3.41 -39.07 -5.91
N ARG A 150 -4.42 -39.31 -5.06
CA ARG A 150 -4.88 -38.32 -4.05
C ARG A 150 -3.78 -37.77 -3.14
N PRO A 151 -2.84 -38.57 -2.60
CA PRO A 151 -1.75 -38.05 -1.78
C PRO A 151 -0.84 -37.07 -2.52
N ALA A 152 -0.52 -37.35 -3.78
CA ALA A 152 0.29 -36.46 -4.61
C ALA A 152 -0.47 -35.17 -4.93
N PHE A 153 -1.76 -35.27 -5.27
CA PHE A 153 -2.60 -34.10 -5.51
C PHE A 153 -2.73 -33.18 -4.30
N VAL A 154 -3.01 -33.74 -3.11
CA VAL A 154 -3.10 -32.95 -1.87
C VAL A 154 -1.75 -32.28 -1.57
N ALA A 155 -0.64 -32.98 -1.76
CA ALA A 155 0.69 -32.43 -1.53
C ALA A 155 1.03 -31.30 -2.52
N GLY A 156 0.85 -31.51 -3.82
CA GLY A 156 1.19 -30.52 -4.85
C GLY A 156 0.27 -29.30 -4.83
N LEU A 157 -1.05 -29.51 -4.75
CA LEU A 157 -2.01 -28.40 -4.66
C LEU A 157 -1.79 -27.62 -3.38
N GLY A 158 -1.63 -28.34 -2.26
CA GLY A 158 -1.40 -27.73 -0.96
C GLY A 158 -0.09 -26.94 -0.93
N ARG A 159 1.00 -27.45 -1.53
CA ARG A 159 2.28 -26.74 -1.65
C ARG A 159 2.10 -25.35 -2.27
N ARG A 160 1.27 -25.25 -3.30
CA ARG A 160 1.01 -24.00 -4.03
C ARG A 160 0.00 -23.10 -3.35
N LEU A 161 -1.15 -23.63 -2.93
CA LEU A 161 -2.20 -22.84 -2.25
C LEU A 161 -1.76 -22.32 -0.87
N LEU A 162 -1.03 -23.15 -0.11
CA LEU A 162 -0.56 -22.80 1.23
C LEU A 162 0.86 -22.23 1.23
N ARG A 163 1.50 -22.17 0.05
CA ARG A 163 2.78 -21.47 -0.22
C ARG A 163 3.99 -22.07 0.48
N ARG A 164 3.83 -23.30 0.98
CA ARG A 164 4.85 -24.14 1.60
C ARG A 164 4.40 -25.60 1.54
N PRO A 165 5.33 -26.58 1.66
CA PRO A 165 4.95 -27.97 1.90
C PRO A 165 3.98 -28.08 3.07
N LEU A 166 3.02 -28.99 2.93
CA LEU A 166 2.13 -29.36 4.02
C LEU A 166 2.92 -30.10 5.08
N ASP A 167 2.63 -29.81 6.35
CA ASP A 167 3.09 -30.68 7.42
C ASP A 167 2.30 -32.02 7.41
N GLU A 168 2.77 -32.99 8.19
CA GLU A 168 2.19 -34.33 8.23
C GLU A 168 0.71 -34.33 8.68
N ASP A 169 0.35 -33.42 9.60
CA ASP A 169 -1.00 -33.28 10.13
C ASP A 169 -1.94 -32.59 9.14
N GLU A 170 -1.48 -31.56 8.44
CA GLU A 170 -2.18 -30.92 7.32
C GLU A 170 -2.44 -31.91 6.19
N HIS A 171 -1.40 -32.63 5.75
CA HIS A 171 -1.51 -33.62 4.68
C HIS A 171 -2.53 -34.71 5.04
N SER A 172 -2.43 -35.26 6.26
CA SER A 172 -3.36 -36.28 6.76
C SER A 172 -4.79 -35.76 6.85
N ARG A 173 -5.02 -34.54 7.35
CA ARG A 173 -6.37 -33.96 7.46
C ARG A 173 -7.05 -33.78 6.10
N TYR A 174 -6.33 -33.32 5.08
CA TYR A 174 -6.90 -33.17 3.74
C TYR A 174 -7.13 -34.53 3.05
N LEU A 175 -6.30 -35.53 3.33
CA LEU A 175 -6.53 -36.90 2.88
C LEU A 175 -7.76 -37.54 3.53
N ASP A 176 -7.94 -37.37 4.83
CA ASP A 176 -9.12 -37.84 5.56
C ASP A 176 -10.40 -37.17 5.06
N LEU A 177 -10.33 -35.87 4.76
CA LEU A 177 -11.43 -35.15 4.12
C LEU A 177 -11.76 -35.75 2.74
N ALA A 178 -10.75 -36.01 1.91
CA ALA A 178 -10.92 -36.61 0.59
C ALA A 178 -11.60 -38.00 0.69
N MET A 179 -11.18 -38.83 1.65
CA MET A 179 -11.79 -40.13 1.92
C MET A 179 -13.23 -40.00 2.41
N THR A 180 -13.50 -39.02 3.28
CA THR A 180 -14.85 -38.74 3.80
C THR A 180 -15.80 -38.37 2.66
N ILE A 181 -15.40 -37.45 1.78
CA ILE A 181 -16.20 -37.06 0.61
C ILE A 181 -16.45 -38.27 -0.30
N ALA A 182 -15.40 -39.05 -0.60
CA ALA A 182 -15.48 -40.24 -1.44
C ALA A 182 -16.37 -41.36 -0.86
N SER A 183 -16.61 -41.38 0.46
CA SER A 183 -17.47 -42.35 1.12
C SER A 183 -18.97 -42.07 0.97
N VAL A 184 -19.34 -40.84 0.58
CA VAL A 184 -20.73 -40.44 0.41
C VAL A 184 -21.31 -41.12 -0.84
N PRO A 185 -22.49 -41.78 -0.76
CA PRO A 185 -23.08 -42.43 -1.93
C PRO A 185 -23.31 -41.45 -3.08
N GLN A 186 -23.00 -41.89 -4.31
CA GLN A 186 -23.15 -41.12 -5.56
C GLN A 186 -22.13 -39.99 -5.78
N THR A 187 -21.18 -39.78 -4.87
CA THR A 187 -20.04 -38.88 -5.09
C THR A 187 -19.20 -39.35 -6.27
N ARG A 188 -18.88 -38.44 -7.18
CA ARG A 188 -17.93 -38.62 -8.28
C ARG A 188 -16.52 -38.24 -7.83
N GLU A 189 -15.53 -38.76 -8.55
CA GLU A 189 -14.13 -38.37 -8.37
C GLU A 189 -13.90 -36.85 -8.47
N ASP A 190 -14.58 -36.19 -9.40
CA ASP A 190 -14.58 -34.74 -9.56
C ASP A 190 -15.02 -34.01 -8.28
N ASP A 191 -15.99 -34.56 -7.54
CA ASP A 191 -16.53 -33.96 -6.33
C ASP A 191 -15.51 -34.01 -5.18
N VAL A 192 -14.63 -35.02 -5.16
CA VAL A 192 -13.53 -35.12 -4.20
C VAL A 192 -12.52 -34.00 -4.44
N VAL A 193 -12.12 -33.77 -5.70
CA VAL A 193 -11.21 -32.68 -6.07
C VAL A 193 -11.81 -31.32 -5.68
N ARG A 194 -13.08 -31.08 -6.04
CA ARG A 194 -13.79 -29.83 -5.70
C ARG A 194 -13.86 -29.61 -4.20
N GLY A 195 -14.14 -30.65 -3.43
CA GLY A 195 -14.20 -30.56 -1.96
C GLY A 195 -12.84 -30.29 -1.30
N ILE A 196 -11.75 -30.86 -1.82
CA ILE A 196 -10.38 -30.56 -1.35
C ILE A 196 -10.03 -29.09 -1.64
N VAL A 197 -10.24 -28.63 -2.87
CA VAL A 197 -9.97 -27.23 -3.26
C VAL A 197 -10.80 -26.27 -2.41
N GLN A 198 -12.10 -26.55 -2.26
CA GLN A 198 -12.99 -25.74 -1.42
C GLN A 198 -12.51 -25.66 0.03
N ALA A 199 -12.01 -26.75 0.60
CA ALA A 199 -11.47 -26.75 1.96
C ALA A 199 -10.15 -25.99 2.08
N MET A 200 -9.24 -26.14 1.10
CA MET A 200 -7.97 -25.41 1.09
C MET A 200 -8.18 -23.89 0.91
N MET A 201 -9.12 -23.47 0.06
CA MET A 201 -9.49 -22.05 -0.12
C MET A 201 -10.06 -21.37 1.13
N GLN A 202 -10.50 -22.15 2.12
CA GLN A 202 -10.99 -21.65 3.40
C GLN A 202 -9.96 -21.82 4.54
N SER A 203 -8.79 -22.37 4.23
CA SER A 203 -7.72 -22.55 5.20
C SER A 203 -7.15 -21.19 5.64
N PRO A 204 -6.85 -21.00 6.94
CA PRO A 204 -6.09 -19.83 7.39
C PRO A 204 -4.78 -19.66 6.62
N SER A 205 -4.07 -20.76 6.33
CA SER A 205 -2.82 -20.74 5.57
C SER A 205 -2.99 -20.32 4.11
N PHE A 206 -4.21 -20.34 3.56
CA PHE A 206 -4.53 -19.79 2.24
C PHE A 206 -4.97 -18.32 2.35
N LEU A 207 -5.90 -18.02 3.27
CA LEU A 207 -6.47 -16.69 3.45
C LEU A 207 -5.48 -15.67 4.03
N TYR A 208 -4.47 -16.13 4.75
CA TYR A 208 -3.46 -15.31 5.41
C TYR A 208 -2.04 -15.73 5.00
N ARG A 209 -1.17 -14.74 4.84
CA ARG A 209 0.28 -14.92 4.80
C ARG A 209 0.77 -14.89 6.24
N LEU A 210 1.06 -16.08 6.77
CA LEU A 210 1.50 -16.27 8.15
C LEU A 210 3.02 -16.30 8.19
N GLU A 211 3.59 -15.52 9.09
CA GLU A 211 5.01 -15.51 9.42
C GLU A 211 5.22 -16.16 10.80
N ASP A 212 6.33 -16.85 10.98
CA ASP A 212 6.67 -17.57 12.21
C ASP A 212 7.10 -16.57 13.30
N GLU A 213 6.30 -16.51 14.35
CA GLU A 213 6.54 -15.61 15.49
C GLU A 213 7.46 -16.25 16.54
N THR A 214 7.72 -17.56 16.44
CA THR A 214 8.21 -18.39 17.55
C THR A 214 9.63 -18.93 17.37
N SER A 215 10.18 -18.89 16.15
CA SER A 215 11.55 -19.31 15.92
C SER A 215 12.56 -18.21 16.25
N GLY A 216 13.47 -18.53 17.18
CA GLY A 216 14.60 -17.69 17.56
C GLY A 216 14.54 -17.21 19.01
N GLU A 217 15.54 -16.44 19.42
CA GLU A 217 15.59 -15.83 20.75
C GLU A 217 14.78 -14.52 20.74
N PRO A 218 13.85 -14.29 21.70
CA PRO A 218 13.07 -13.06 21.75
C PRO A 218 13.93 -11.80 21.76
N GLY A 219 13.49 -10.77 21.05
CA GLY A 219 14.23 -9.51 20.91
C GLY A 219 15.45 -9.59 19.99
N THR A 220 15.62 -10.67 19.22
CA THR A 220 16.67 -10.76 18.20
C THR A 220 16.12 -10.54 16.78
N VAL A 221 17.01 -10.21 15.85
CA VAL A 221 16.71 -10.13 14.42
C VAL A 221 17.11 -11.44 13.76
N ARG A 222 16.26 -11.93 12.85
CA ARG A 222 16.57 -13.08 12.00
C ARG A 222 16.15 -12.84 10.55
N GLU A 223 16.75 -13.58 9.64
CA GLU A 223 16.21 -13.75 8.30
C GLU A 223 14.86 -14.46 8.37
N VAL A 224 13.98 -14.13 7.42
CA VAL A 224 12.78 -14.93 7.20
C VAL A 224 13.13 -16.33 6.67
N SER A 225 12.21 -17.28 6.79
CA SER A 225 12.36 -18.56 6.10
C SER A 225 12.28 -18.38 4.58
N GLY A 226 12.79 -19.36 3.82
CA GLY A 226 12.71 -19.30 2.35
C GLY A 226 11.28 -19.18 1.83
N TYR A 227 10.33 -19.89 2.44
CA TYR A 227 8.91 -19.83 2.04
C TYR A 227 8.24 -18.51 2.43
N GLU A 228 8.61 -17.92 3.56
CA GLU A 228 8.20 -16.56 3.92
C GLU A 228 8.72 -15.55 2.90
N LEU A 229 10.00 -15.65 2.51
CA LEU A 229 10.59 -14.80 1.47
C LEU A 229 9.86 -14.95 0.13
N ALA A 230 9.62 -16.18 -0.33
CA ALA A 230 8.87 -16.46 -1.55
C ALA A 230 7.45 -15.84 -1.52
N SER A 231 6.75 -15.97 -0.38
CA SER A 231 5.43 -15.39 -0.18
C SER A 231 5.47 -13.85 -0.15
N ARG A 232 6.48 -13.26 0.52
CA ARG A 232 6.67 -11.80 0.53
C ARG A 232 6.94 -11.27 -0.88
N LEU A 233 7.84 -11.91 -1.63
CA LEU A 233 8.18 -11.53 -3.01
C LEU A 233 6.99 -11.70 -3.96
N SER A 234 6.29 -12.84 -3.94
CA SER A 234 5.21 -13.12 -4.89
C SER A 234 4.01 -12.18 -4.72
N TYR A 235 3.62 -11.89 -3.47
CA TYR A 235 2.51 -10.98 -3.22
C TYR A 235 2.88 -9.51 -3.35
N PHE A 236 4.17 -9.18 -3.21
CA PHE A 236 4.65 -7.85 -3.56
C PHE A 236 4.71 -7.65 -5.08
N LEU A 237 5.38 -8.52 -5.81
CA LEU A 237 5.70 -8.33 -7.23
C LEU A 237 4.61 -8.81 -8.19
N TRP A 238 3.82 -9.83 -7.83
CA TRP A 238 2.79 -10.40 -8.71
C TRP A 238 1.36 -10.29 -8.19
N GLN A 239 1.17 -9.79 -6.97
CA GLN A 239 -0.12 -9.80 -6.26
C GLN A 239 -0.74 -11.21 -6.21
N SER A 240 0.07 -12.28 -6.20
CA SER A 240 -0.39 -13.66 -6.32
C SER A 240 0.57 -14.64 -5.64
N ALA A 241 0.21 -15.93 -5.62
CA ALA A 241 1.02 -17.00 -5.05
C ALA A 241 2.35 -17.19 -5.80
N PRO A 242 3.39 -17.70 -5.11
CA PRO A 242 4.66 -18.04 -5.75
C PRO A 242 4.49 -19.17 -6.77
N ASP A 243 5.32 -19.16 -7.80
CA ASP A 243 5.43 -20.26 -8.76
C ASP A 243 6.33 -21.39 -8.24
N GLU A 244 6.39 -22.50 -8.97
CA GLU A 244 7.25 -23.64 -8.57
C GLU A 244 8.71 -23.23 -8.48
N GLU A 245 9.21 -22.42 -9.41
CA GLU A 245 10.61 -21.97 -9.42
C GLU A 245 10.96 -21.20 -8.13
N LEU A 246 10.09 -20.28 -7.70
CA LEU A 246 10.29 -19.53 -6.46
C LEU A 246 10.11 -20.40 -5.21
N LEU A 247 9.22 -21.39 -5.23
CA LEU A 247 9.07 -22.35 -4.13
C LEU A 247 10.23 -23.36 -4.04
N ASP A 248 10.84 -23.72 -5.17
CA ASP A 248 12.03 -24.56 -5.22
C ASP A 248 13.25 -23.77 -4.73
N PHE A 249 13.38 -22.50 -5.13
CA PHE A 249 14.36 -21.57 -4.58
C PHE A 249 14.21 -21.41 -3.05
N ALA A 250 12.97 -21.34 -2.56
CA ALA A 250 12.66 -21.27 -1.13
C ALA A 250 12.96 -22.55 -0.34
N ALA A 251 12.95 -23.72 -0.98
CA ALA A 251 13.05 -25.01 -0.32
C ALA A 251 14.46 -25.37 0.15
N GLY A 252 15.49 -24.66 -0.33
CA GLY A 252 16.87 -25.00 -0.02
C GLY A 252 17.23 -24.81 1.49
N PRO A 253 18.31 -25.45 1.96
CA PRO A 253 18.67 -25.44 3.38
C PRO A 253 19.01 -24.03 3.87
N ALA A 254 18.74 -23.69 5.13
CA ALA A 254 19.17 -22.40 5.70
C ALA A 254 20.67 -22.15 5.48
N GLY A 255 21.00 -20.97 4.93
CA GLY A 255 22.39 -20.61 4.57
C GLY A 255 22.88 -21.13 3.21
N ASP A 256 21.99 -21.58 2.32
CA ASP A 256 22.31 -22.04 0.95
C ASP A 256 22.65 -20.93 -0.05
N GLY A 257 22.63 -19.67 0.37
CA GLY A 257 22.85 -18.52 -0.51
C GLY A 257 21.58 -17.97 -1.16
N ARG A 258 20.37 -18.37 -0.79
CA ARG A 258 19.14 -17.70 -1.29
C ARG A 258 18.98 -16.24 -0.86
N PHE A 259 19.69 -15.84 0.21
CA PHE A 259 19.84 -14.46 0.64
C PHE A 259 21.12 -13.81 0.07
N ASP A 260 21.87 -14.54 -0.76
CA ASP A 260 22.97 -13.96 -1.52
C ASP A 260 22.39 -12.89 -2.47
N PRO A 261 22.97 -11.68 -2.49
CA PRO A 261 22.45 -10.59 -3.30
C PRO A 261 22.33 -10.92 -4.79
N GLU A 262 23.22 -11.75 -5.36
CA GLU A 262 23.19 -12.13 -6.77
C GLU A 262 22.02 -13.10 -7.01
N ALA A 263 21.93 -14.16 -6.22
CA ALA A 263 20.88 -15.18 -6.39
C ALA A 263 19.47 -14.64 -6.14
N LEU A 264 19.30 -13.79 -5.11
CA LEU A 264 18.03 -13.11 -4.85
C LEU A 264 17.72 -12.08 -5.94
N GLY A 265 18.73 -11.35 -6.40
CA GLY A 265 18.64 -10.39 -7.50
C GLY A 265 18.10 -11.03 -8.77
N ASP A 266 18.65 -12.18 -9.18
CA ASP A 266 18.21 -12.93 -10.36
C ASP A 266 16.73 -13.36 -10.28
N GLN A 267 16.27 -13.79 -9.10
CA GLN A 267 14.85 -14.12 -8.91
C GLN A 267 13.95 -12.87 -8.98
N ILE A 268 14.36 -11.76 -8.36
CA ILE A 268 13.62 -10.49 -8.43
C ILE A 268 13.54 -9.99 -9.88
N ASP A 269 14.65 -10.06 -10.62
CA ASP A 269 14.73 -9.72 -12.05
C ASP A 269 13.73 -10.50 -12.88
N ARG A 270 13.73 -11.83 -12.73
CA ARG A 270 12.81 -12.73 -13.41
C ARG A 270 11.36 -12.36 -13.10
N MET A 271 11.06 -12.05 -11.84
CA MET A 271 9.72 -11.69 -11.41
C MET A 271 9.26 -10.34 -11.96
N ILE A 272 10.14 -9.34 -12.02
CA ILE A 272 9.86 -8.02 -12.61
C ILE A 272 9.61 -8.13 -14.12
N ALA A 273 10.35 -9.01 -14.82
CA ALA A 273 10.17 -9.25 -16.24
C ALA A 273 8.88 -10.02 -16.60
N ASP A 274 8.24 -10.66 -15.62
CA ASP A 274 7.00 -11.41 -15.83
C ASP A 274 5.79 -10.48 -16.04
N PRO A 275 4.86 -10.77 -16.98
CA PRO A 275 3.68 -9.95 -17.22
C PRO A 275 2.81 -9.69 -15.98
N ARG A 276 2.85 -10.56 -14.97
CA ARG A 276 2.15 -10.37 -13.69
C ARG A 276 2.63 -9.15 -12.93
N PHE A 277 3.86 -8.67 -13.14
CA PHE A 277 4.37 -7.45 -12.50
C PHE A 277 3.55 -6.20 -12.84
N ALA A 278 2.86 -6.18 -13.98
CA ALA A 278 1.91 -5.11 -14.32
C ALA A 278 0.78 -4.94 -13.28
N ARG A 279 0.39 -6.02 -12.59
CA ARG A 279 -0.60 -5.97 -11.50
C ARG A 279 -0.11 -5.10 -10.37
N THR A 280 1.12 -5.32 -9.92
CA THR A 280 1.75 -4.52 -8.86
C THR A 280 1.89 -3.05 -9.24
N ARG A 281 2.29 -2.75 -10.48
CA ARG A 281 2.33 -1.38 -10.99
C ARG A 281 0.96 -0.70 -10.89
N SER A 282 -0.08 -1.35 -11.39
CA SER A 282 -1.45 -0.80 -11.38
C SER A 282 -2.01 -0.67 -9.95
N SER A 283 -1.83 -1.68 -9.10
CA SER A 283 -2.28 -1.68 -7.70
C SER A 283 -1.59 -0.59 -6.87
N PHE A 284 -0.26 -0.49 -6.96
CA PHE A 284 0.50 0.53 -6.26
C PHE A 284 0.02 1.94 -6.64
N TRP A 285 -0.10 2.22 -7.93
CA TRP A 285 -0.57 3.52 -8.41
C TRP A 285 -2.02 3.82 -8.04
N GLY A 286 -2.87 2.80 -8.04
CA GLY A 286 -4.26 2.89 -7.59
C GLY A 286 -4.38 3.38 -6.14
N ASP A 287 -3.54 2.88 -5.25
CA ASP A 287 -3.51 3.28 -3.84
C ASP A 287 -2.70 4.57 -3.60
N TYR A 288 -1.57 4.72 -4.29
CA TYR A 288 -0.70 5.90 -4.24
C TYR A 288 -1.43 7.17 -4.69
N THR A 289 -2.47 7.05 -5.50
CA THR A 289 -3.28 8.20 -5.97
C THR A 289 -4.71 8.21 -5.42
N LEU A 290 -5.08 7.22 -4.59
CA LEU A 290 -6.47 6.97 -4.16
C LEU A 290 -7.45 6.62 -5.29
N ALA A 291 -6.98 6.45 -6.53
CA ALA A 291 -7.80 6.09 -7.68
C ALA A 291 -8.59 4.78 -7.47
N ALA A 292 -8.04 3.83 -6.73
CA ALA A 292 -8.71 2.56 -6.44
C ALA A 292 -10.03 2.74 -5.65
N ARG A 293 -10.12 3.78 -4.81
CA ARG A 293 -11.24 4.01 -3.88
C ARG A 293 -11.99 5.32 -4.07
N SER A 294 -11.52 6.19 -4.96
CA SER A 294 -12.13 7.49 -5.21
C SER A 294 -13.33 7.41 -6.16
N ASN A 295 -14.29 8.30 -5.94
CA ASN A 295 -15.36 8.62 -6.89
C ASN A 295 -14.99 9.80 -7.82
N PHE A 296 -13.76 10.34 -7.70
CA PHE A 296 -13.26 11.43 -8.53
C PHE A 296 -14.12 12.71 -8.51
N ALA A 297 -14.74 13.03 -7.37
CA ALA A 297 -15.61 14.20 -7.22
C ALA A 297 -16.86 14.17 -8.14
N THR A 298 -17.27 13.00 -8.62
CA THR A 298 -18.43 12.85 -9.51
C THR A 298 -19.35 11.72 -9.07
N THR A 299 -20.64 11.84 -9.41
CA THR A 299 -21.63 10.76 -9.30
C THR A 299 -21.87 10.06 -10.64
N ASP A 300 -21.29 10.57 -11.72
CA ASP A 300 -21.31 9.93 -13.03
C ASP A 300 -20.25 8.81 -13.07
N ALA A 301 -20.73 7.58 -13.09
CA ALA A 301 -19.88 6.39 -13.11
C ALA A 301 -19.02 6.29 -14.38
N ALA A 302 -19.52 6.77 -15.54
CA ALA A 302 -18.77 6.75 -16.79
C ALA A 302 -17.61 7.76 -16.74
N LEU A 303 -17.87 8.97 -16.25
CA LEU A 303 -16.82 9.97 -16.05
C LEU A 303 -15.78 9.50 -15.01
N ALA A 304 -16.21 8.87 -13.92
CA ALA A 304 -15.30 8.31 -12.93
C ALA A 304 -14.39 7.22 -13.53
N ASP A 305 -14.92 6.40 -14.45
CA ASP A 305 -14.15 5.39 -15.17
C ASP A 305 -13.14 6.01 -16.14
N GLU A 306 -13.54 7.03 -16.90
CA GLU A 306 -12.64 7.79 -17.78
C GLU A 306 -11.49 8.48 -17.01
N LEU A 307 -11.81 9.07 -15.85
CA LEU A 307 -10.82 9.70 -14.97
C LEU A 307 -9.82 8.69 -14.43
N ARG A 308 -10.31 7.54 -13.92
CA ARG A 308 -9.47 6.45 -13.43
C ARG A 308 -8.58 5.88 -14.55
N THR A 309 -9.16 5.62 -15.71
CA THR A 309 -8.46 5.08 -16.88
C THR A 309 -7.35 6.02 -17.33
N SER A 310 -7.62 7.32 -17.46
CA SER A 310 -6.60 8.31 -17.85
C SER A 310 -5.46 8.42 -16.82
N LEU A 311 -5.80 8.39 -15.53
CA LEU A 311 -4.81 8.47 -14.45
C LEU A 311 -3.87 7.26 -14.43
N LEU A 312 -4.45 6.05 -14.40
CA LEU A 312 -3.68 4.81 -14.33
C LEU A 312 -2.88 4.60 -15.61
N ALA A 313 -3.44 4.88 -16.80
CA ALA A 313 -2.70 4.76 -18.05
C ALA A 313 -1.50 5.74 -18.11
N SER A 314 -1.69 6.99 -17.66
CA SER A 314 -0.59 7.97 -17.59
C SER A 314 0.54 7.50 -16.66
N LEU A 315 0.18 6.96 -15.49
CA LEU A 315 1.12 6.40 -14.53
C LEU A 315 1.82 5.14 -15.05
N GLU A 316 1.07 4.22 -15.66
CA GLU A 316 1.61 3.00 -16.25
C GLU A 316 2.62 3.34 -17.35
N ARG A 317 2.34 4.31 -18.22
CA ARG A 317 3.31 4.84 -19.19
C ARG A 317 4.56 5.41 -18.51
N MET A 318 4.39 6.33 -17.55
CA MET A 318 5.52 6.93 -16.82
C MET A 318 6.38 5.88 -16.07
N SER A 319 5.78 4.74 -15.69
CA SER A 319 6.44 3.66 -14.98
C SER A 319 6.86 2.48 -15.88
N GLY A 320 6.95 2.70 -17.20
CA GLY A 320 7.51 1.74 -18.15
C GLY A 320 6.57 0.62 -18.60
N GLY A 321 5.26 0.78 -18.42
CA GLY A 321 4.25 -0.18 -18.84
C GLY A 321 4.19 -0.43 -20.35
N ASP A 322 4.77 0.46 -21.15
CA ASP A 322 4.94 0.33 -22.61
C ASP A 322 6.36 -0.11 -23.04
N GLY A 323 7.22 -0.44 -22.07
CA GLY A 323 8.61 -0.87 -22.29
C GLY A 323 9.64 0.25 -22.35
N GLU A 324 9.22 1.51 -22.17
CA GLU A 324 10.11 2.68 -22.18
C GLU A 324 10.08 3.39 -20.80
N PRO A 325 10.75 2.83 -19.77
CA PRO A 325 10.67 3.37 -18.42
C PRO A 325 11.31 4.77 -18.32
N GLU A 326 10.54 5.73 -17.81
CA GLU A 326 11.06 7.05 -17.40
C GLU A 326 11.52 7.00 -15.93
N PRO A 327 12.52 7.81 -15.54
CA PRO A 327 12.79 8.05 -14.14
C PRO A 327 11.53 8.57 -13.43
N LEU A 328 11.25 8.09 -12.22
CA LEU A 328 10.05 8.46 -11.47
C LEU A 328 9.99 9.95 -11.06
N SER A 329 11.06 10.73 -11.32
CA SER A 329 10.98 12.20 -11.31
C SER A 329 9.95 12.74 -12.31
N ALA A 330 9.58 11.98 -13.34
CA ALA A 330 8.49 12.30 -14.28
C ALA A 330 7.12 12.46 -13.57
N ILE A 331 6.91 11.83 -12.40
CA ILE A 331 5.70 12.06 -11.59
C ILE A 331 5.61 13.54 -11.15
N PHE A 332 6.74 14.22 -11.00
CA PHE A 332 6.82 15.61 -10.55
C PHE A 332 7.01 16.57 -11.72
N ASP A 333 7.81 16.19 -12.73
CA ASP A 333 8.20 17.12 -13.81
C ASP A 333 7.61 16.78 -15.19
N GLY A 334 7.00 15.61 -15.34
CA GLY A 334 6.51 15.07 -16.61
C GLY A 334 5.48 15.98 -17.29
N ARG A 335 5.50 15.95 -18.62
CA ARG A 335 4.71 16.87 -19.48
C ARG A 335 3.79 16.15 -20.46
N ARG A 336 3.66 14.83 -20.34
CA ARG A 336 2.79 14.02 -21.20
C ARG A 336 1.79 13.25 -20.36
N TYR A 337 0.53 13.28 -20.77
CA TYR A 337 -0.54 12.48 -20.16
C TYR A 337 -1.24 11.64 -21.22
N LEU A 338 -1.66 10.44 -20.83
CA LEU A 338 -2.66 9.67 -21.56
C LEU A 338 -4.04 10.05 -21.05
N MET A 339 -4.87 10.66 -21.90
CA MET A 339 -6.19 11.16 -21.49
C MET A 339 -7.29 10.72 -22.47
N THR A 340 -8.47 10.43 -21.92
CA THR A 340 -9.70 10.34 -22.70
C THR A 340 -10.22 11.74 -23.07
N PRO A 341 -11.22 11.88 -23.97
CA PRO A 341 -11.79 13.17 -24.34
C PRO A 341 -12.29 14.01 -23.16
N ALA A 342 -12.97 13.39 -22.18
CA ALA A 342 -13.49 14.13 -21.03
C ALA A 342 -12.37 14.70 -20.16
N VAL A 343 -11.28 13.94 -19.98
CA VAL A 343 -10.13 14.37 -19.18
C VAL A 343 -9.31 15.44 -19.90
N ALA A 344 -9.19 15.37 -21.22
CA ALA A 344 -8.58 16.42 -22.03
C ALA A 344 -9.31 17.77 -21.89
N GLU A 345 -10.65 17.74 -21.89
CA GLU A 345 -11.47 18.93 -21.65
C GLU A 345 -11.26 19.52 -20.24
N LEU A 346 -11.14 18.66 -19.22
CA LEU A 346 -10.80 19.07 -17.85
C LEU A 346 -9.39 19.68 -17.77
N ALA A 347 -8.45 19.15 -18.55
CA ALA A 347 -7.09 19.66 -18.65
C ALA A 347 -7.03 21.05 -19.31
N GLY A 348 -8.04 21.41 -20.11
CA GLY A 348 -8.13 22.67 -20.85
C GLY A 348 -7.61 22.58 -22.28
N VAL A 349 -7.49 21.36 -22.84
CA VAL A 349 -7.01 21.12 -24.20
C VAL A 349 -8.11 20.49 -25.08
N PRO A 350 -8.11 20.75 -26.41
CA PRO A 350 -9.01 20.07 -27.33
C PRO A 350 -8.79 18.56 -27.35
N SER A 351 -9.85 17.77 -27.47
CA SER A 351 -9.74 16.32 -27.68
C SER A 351 -9.06 15.99 -29.02
N LEU A 352 -8.18 14.98 -29.02
CA LEU A 352 -7.49 14.46 -30.21
C LEU A 352 -8.26 13.31 -30.92
N GLY A 353 -9.38 12.87 -30.37
CA GLY A 353 -10.15 11.72 -30.85
C GLY A 353 -10.67 10.86 -29.71
N ASP A 354 -11.36 9.77 -30.06
CA ASP A 354 -11.94 8.85 -29.08
C ASP A 354 -10.87 8.04 -28.32
N GLY A 355 -11.22 7.58 -27.11
CA GLY A 355 -10.36 6.74 -26.27
C GLY A 355 -9.14 7.47 -25.70
N LEU A 356 -8.17 6.71 -25.20
CA LEU A 356 -6.92 7.25 -24.67
C LEU A 356 -6.03 7.79 -25.78
N GLN A 357 -5.57 9.03 -25.63
CA GLN A 357 -4.64 9.69 -26.54
C GLN A 357 -3.46 10.27 -25.74
N ASP A 358 -2.28 10.37 -26.37
CA ASP A 358 -1.08 10.98 -25.79
C ASP A 358 -1.08 12.50 -26.06
N TYR A 359 -1.15 13.27 -24.98
CA TYR A 359 -1.13 14.73 -25.01
C TYR A 359 0.22 15.24 -24.53
N ASP A 360 0.84 16.08 -25.34
CA ASP A 360 1.96 16.91 -24.94
C ASP A 360 1.44 18.24 -24.35
N LEU A 361 1.80 18.51 -23.09
CA LEU A 361 1.35 19.67 -22.32
C LEU A 361 2.50 20.64 -21.98
N HIS A 362 3.62 20.61 -22.71
CA HIS A 362 4.76 21.52 -22.46
C HIS A 362 4.37 23.00 -22.48
N ASP A 363 3.37 23.38 -23.30
CA ASP A 363 2.88 24.76 -23.41
C ASP A 363 1.93 25.19 -22.28
N LEU A 364 1.56 24.27 -21.38
CA LEU A 364 0.71 24.53 -20.22
C LEU A 364 1.55 24.48 -18.94
N PRO A 365 2.06 25.62 -18.44
CA PRO A 365 2.89 25.65 -17.23
C PRO A 365 2.18 25.09 -15.98
N GLU A 366 0.85 25.19 -15.92
CA GLU A 366 -0.01 24.61 -14.89
C GLU A 366 -0.19 23.09 -14.99
N ARG A 367 0.16 22.44 -16.11
CA ARG A 367 0.09 20.98 -16.28
C ARG A 367 1.49 20.39 -16.29
N ARG A 368 2.12 20.33 -15.11
CA ARG A 368 3.43 19.71 -14.87
C ARG A 368 3.32 18.61 -13.82
N GLY A 369 3.93 17.46 -14.11
CA GLY A 369 3.89 16.30 -13.24
C GLY A 369 2.50 15.70 -13.13
N LEU A 370 2.42 14.45 -12.71
CA LEU A 370 1.15 13.77 -12.45
C LEU A 370 0.30 14.49 -11.40
N VAL A 371 0.92 15.19 -10.45
CA VAL A 371 0.22 15.85 -9.33
C VAL A 371 -0.72 16.98 -9.82
N THR A 372 -0.54 17.49 -11.04
CA THR A 372 -1.45 18.46 -11.68
C THR A 372 -2.39 17.84 -12.73
N HIS A 373 -2.36 16.52 -12.90
CA HIS A 373 -3.27 15.78 -13.76
C HIS A 373 -4.71 15.94 -13.25
N PRO A 374 -5.71 16.26 -14.10
CA PRO A 374 -7.09 16.47 -13.64
C PRO A 374 -7.63 15.30 -12.82
N SER A 375 -7.46 14.07 -13.30
CA SER A 375 -7.86 12.87 -12.56
C SER A 375 -7.18 12.68 -11.21
N PHE A 376 -5.90 13.05 -11.05
CA PHE A 376 -5.23 12.95 -9.76
C PHE A 376 -5.81 13.96 -8.77
N LEU A 377 -6.03 15.21 -9.21
CA LEU A 377 -6.64 16.24 -8.38
C LEU A 377 -8.08 15.87 -8.00
N ALA A 378 -8.81 15.25 -8.93
CA ALA A 378 -10.15 14.73 -8.71
C ALA A 378 -10.14 13.50 -7.78
N SER A 379 -9.13 12.62 -7.85
CA SER A 379 -9.07 11.41 -7.00
C SER A 379 -8.89 11.75 -5.52
N ILE A 380 -8.23 12.86 -5.21
CA ILE A 380 -8.01 13.38 -3.85
C ILE A 380 -9.04 14.45 -3.44
N SER A 381 -10.11 14.64 -4.22
CA SER A 381 -11.06 15.76 -4.09
C SER A 381 -11.92 15.75 -2.81
N THR A 382 -11.99 14.63 -2.11
CA THR A 382 -12.63 14.54 -0.78
C THR A 382 -11.85 15.31 0.28
N THR A 383 -10.64 15.77 -0.03
CA THR A 383 -9.86 16.63 0.83
C THR A 383 -10.26 18.09 0.66
N SER A 384 -10.49 18.79 1.79
CA SER A 384 -10.57 20.26 1.79
C SER A 384 -9.24 20.87 1.33
N PHE A 385 -9.19 22.18 1.11
CA PHE A 385 -7.93 22.88 0.85
C PHE A 385 -6.81 22.49 1.84
N VAL A 386 -7.16 22.42 3.12
CA VAL A 386 -6.31 21.95 4.22
C VAL A 386 -5.88 20.50 3.99
N GLY A 387 -6.84 19.62 3.73
CA GLY A 387 -6.58 18.19 3.51
C GLY A 387 -5.73 17.93 2.27
N ARG A 388 -5.85 18.75 1.21
CA ARG A 388 -5.03 18.63 0.00
C ARG A 388 -3.56 18.91 0.31
N GLY A 389 -3.29 19.97 1.06
CA GLY A 389 -1.94 20.28 1.53
C GLY A 389 -1.36 19.14 2.37
N LEU A 390 -2.14 18.66 3.35
CA LEU A 390 -1.74 17.56 4.22
C LEU A 390 -1.45 16.28 3.41
N PHE A 391 -2.36 15.89 2.50
CA PHE A 391 -2.18 14.72 1.66
C PHE A 391 -0.91 14.81 0.83
N LEU A 392 -0.67 15.94 0.16
CA LEU A 392 0.50 16.11 -0.70
C LEU A 392 1.80 16.15 0.11
N THR A 393 1.82 16.85 1.24
CA THR A 393 2.97 16.86 2.16
C THR A 393 3.30 15.45 2.62
N GLU A 394 2.31 14.69 3.08
CA GLU A 394 2.58 13.36 3.63
C GLU A 394 2.79 12.29 2.54
N ARG A 395 2.17 12.41 1.35
CA ARG A 395 2.29 11.41 0.26
C ARG A 395 3.50 11.64 -0.64
N LEU A 396 3.92 12.90 -0.83
CA LEU A 396 5.03 13.25 -1.72
C LEU A 396 6.33 13.54 -0.98
N LEU A 397 6.26 13.99 0.28
CA LEU A 397 7.43 14.38 1.07
C LEU A 397 7.59 13.52 2.34
N CYS A 398 6.63 12.65 2.66
CA CYS A 398 6.65 11.75 3.82
C CYS A 398 6.82 12.50 5.16
N GLN A 399 6.38 13.76 5.19
CA GLN A 399 6.39 14.58 6.39
C GLN A 399 5.12 14.35 7.19
N HIS A 400 5.20 13.45 8.17
CA HIS A 400 4.06 13.16 9.02
C HIS A 400 3.64 14.37 9.86
N VAL A 401 2.35 14.71 9.79
CA VAL A 401 1.75 15.74 10.64
C VAL A 401 0.84 15.07 11.65
N ALA A 402 1.16 15.22 12.93
CA ALA A 402 0.37 14.64 14.01
C ALA A 402 -1.08 15.15 13.99
N GLN A 403 -2.01 14.23 14.30
CA GLN A 403 -3.42 14.59 14.45
C GLN A 403 -3.59 15.65 15.55
N PRO A 404 -4.51 16.62 15.36
CA PRO A 404 -4.81 17.60 16.39
C PRO A 404 -5.31 16.91 17.67
N PRO A 405 -4.94 17.40 18.87
CA PRO A 405 -5.48 16.89 20.13
C PRO A 405 -7.01 16.95 20.15
N ALA A 406 -7.67 15.93 20.69
CA ALA A 406 -9.13 15.92 20.82
C ALA A 406 -9.67 17.11 21.66
N THR A 407 -8.83 17.69 22.52
CA THR A 407 -9.15 18.84 23.37
C THR A 407 -9.39 20.14 22.59
N ILE A 408 -9.01 20.20 21.31
CA ILE A 408 -9.19 21.41 20.48
C ILE A 408 -10.37 21.32 19.49
N ALA A 409 -11.26 20.34 19.65
CA ALA A 409 -12.38 20.12 18.73
C ALA A 409 -13.31 21.34 18.61
N GLU A 410 -13.62 22.02 19.72
CA GLU A 410 -14.46 23.24 19.73
C GLU A 410 -13.77 24.40 18.99
N GLN A 411 -12.45 24.53 19.14
CA GLN A 411 -11.66 25.55 18.42
C GLN A 411 -11.65 25.28 16.91
N ILE A 412 -11.66 24.02 16.48
CA ILE A 412 -11.76 23.65 15.07
C ILE A 412 -13.11 24.08 14.50
N GLU A 413 -14.21 23.80 15.20
CA GLU A 413 -15.57 24.16 14.77
C GLU A 413 -15.75 25.69 14.69
N THR A 414 -15.41 26.40 15.77
CA THR A 414 -15.49 27.88 15.81
C THR A 414 -14.63 28.56 14.75
N THR A 415 -13.46 27.99 14.44
CA THR A 415 -12.61 28.48 13.36
C THR A 415 -13.21 28.23 11.98
N ALA A 416 -13.86 27.08 11.78
CA ALA A 416 -14.56 26.78 10.53
C ALA A 416 -15.72 27.77 10.30
N GLU A 417 -16.51 28.07 11.33
CA GLU A 417 -17.56 29.09 11.28
C GLU A 417 -16.99 30.49 10.99
N ALA A 418 -15.90 30.88 11.68
CA ALA A 418 -15.28 32.19 11.50
C ALA A 418 -14.68 32.42 10.10
N THR A 419 -14.38 31.34 9.38
CA THR A 419 -13.81 31.39 8.02
C THR A 419 -14.85 31.13 6.93
N GLU A 420 -16.13 31.02 7.29
CA GLU A 420 -17.21 30.82 6.33
C GLU A 420 -17.26 31.97 5.32
N GLY A 421 -17.33 31.62 4.02
CA GLY A 421 -17.35 32.58 2.93
C GLY A 421 -15.99 33.20 2.58
N MET A 422 -14.90 32.93 3.31
CA MET A 422 -13.55 33.30 2.88
C MET A 422 -13.10 32.48 1.66
N THR A 423 -12.15 32.99 0.89
CA THR A 423 -11.40 32.13 -0.05
C THR A 423 -10.58 31.09 0.74
N PRO A 424 -10.21 29.95 0.14
CA PRO A 424 -9.37 28.97 0.82
C PRO A 424 -8.06 29.55 1.38
N ARG A 425 -7.44 30.49 0.64
CA ARG A 425 -6.23 31.19 1.09
C ARG A 425 -6.49 32.12 2.25
N GLU A 426 -7.55 32.93 2.21
CA GLU A 426 -7.91 33.81 3.33
C GLU A 426 -8.21 33.00 4.60
N ALA A 427 -8.94 31.90 4.48
CA ALA A 427 -9.21 30.99 5.59
C ALA A 427 -7.93 30.37 6.18
N SER A 428 -6.97 30.01 5.31
CA SER A 428 -5.64 29.54 5.72
C SER A 428 -4.85 30.61 6.45
N GLN A 429 -4.77 31.82 5.91
CA GLN A 429 -4.07 32.94 6.55
C GLN A 429 -4.70 33.33 7.89
N PHE A 430 -6.03 33.28 8.00
CA PHE A 430 -6.73 33.46 9.26
C PHE A 430 -6.27 32.43 10.29
N ARG A 431 -6.27 31.14 9.93
CA ARG A 431 -5.85 30.04 10.81
C ARG A 431 -4.39 30.10 11.22
N LEU A 432 -3.50 30.49 10.31
CA LEU A 432 -2.08 30.71 10.61
C LEU A 432 -1.86 31.94 11.50
N GLY A 433 -2.81 32.87 11.56
CA GLY A 433 -2.83 34.02 12.46
C GLY A 433 -3.35 33.72 13.88
N LEU A 434 -3.90 32.52 14.13
CA LEU A 434 -4.43 32.12 15.43
C LEU A 434 -3.32 31.69 16.40
N GLU A 435 -3.76 31.19 17.57
CA GLU A 435 -2.92 30.65 18.64
C GLU A 435 -1.86 29.63 18.15
N PRO A 436 -0.75 29.46 18.89
CA PRO A 436 0.38 28.62 18.48
C PRO A 436 0.02 27.19 18.07
N VAL A 437 -1.05 26.60 18.60
CA VAL A 437 -1.48 25.24 18.26
C VAL A 437 -1.94 25.12 16.81
N CYS A 438 -2.78 26.04 16.31
CA CYS A 438 -3.25 26.02 14.92
C CYS A 438 -2.09 26.33 13.97
N ARG A 439 -1.34 27.41 14.25
CA ARG A 439 -0.20 27.79 13.43
C ARG A 439 0.87 26.71 13.39
N GLY A 440 1.15 26.05 14.51
CA GLY A 440 2.21 25.04 14.65
C GLY A 440 2.05 23.86 13.70
N CYS A 441 0.83 23.32 13.57
CA CYS A 441 0.57 22.23 12.63
C CYS A 441 0.38 22.73 11.19
N HIS A 442 -0.45 23.76 10.97
CA HIS A 442 -0.84 24.18 9.63
C HIS A 442 0.31 24.80 8.80
N THR A 443 1.30 25.43 9.45
CA THR A 443 2.47 25.99 8.74
C THR A 443 3.25 24.92 7.97
N GLN A 444 3.15 23.64 8.37
CA GLN A 444 3.93 22.55 7.80
C GLN A 444 3.41 22.08 6.43
N PHE A 445 2.10 22.21 6.17
CA PHE A 445 1.47 21.58 4.99
C PHE A 445 0.56 22.50 4.17
N GLU A 446 -0.02 23.55 4.76
CA GLU A 446 -0.89 24.46 3.99
C GLU A 446 -0.16 25.26 2.91
N PRO A 447 1.11 25.64 3.10
CA PRO A 447 1.87 26.22 2.01
C PRO A 447 1.94 25.33 0.77
N VAL A 448 1.93 24.00 0.90
CA VAL A 448 1.84 23.10 -0.26
C VAL A 448 0.50 23.29 -0.98
N ALA A 449 -0.61 23.41 -0.25
CA ALA A 449 -1.93 23.63 -0.84
C ALA A 449 -2.03 24.95 -1.63
N TYR A 450 -1.28 25.99 -1.24
CA TYR A 450 -1.25 27.27 -1.97
C TYR A 450 -0.88 27.08 -3.44
N ALA A 451 0.05 26.17 -3.75
CA ALA A 451 0.46 25.89 -5.12
C ALA A 451 -0.69 25.36 -6.00
N PHE A 452 -1.72 24.78 -5.36
CA PHE A 452 -2.85 24.11 -6.01
C PHE A 452 -4.20 24.84 -5.84
N GLU A 453 -4.22 26.06 -5.29
CA GLU A 453 -5.46 26.83 -5.08
C GLU A 453 -6.21 27.12 -6.38
N ARG A 454 -5.49 27.22 -7.51
CA ARG A 454 -6.10 27.44 -8.83
C ARG A 454 -6.71 26.20 -9.48
N TYR A 455 -6.65 25.04 -8.83
CA TYR A 455 -7.35 23.84 -9.30
C TYR A 455 -8.58 23.59 -8.45
N ASP A 456 -9.74 23.51 -9.09
CA ASP A 456 -10.97 23.14 -8.40
C ASP A 456 -10.96 21.65 -7.98
N ILE A 457 -12.06 21.19 -7.39
CA ILE A 457 -12.20 19.80 -6.93
C ILE A 457 -12.19 18.77 -8.06
N SER A 458 -12.47 19.18 -9.30
CA SER A 458 -12.43 18.32 -10.49
C SER A 458 -11.09 18.38 -11.23
N GLY A 459 -10.15 19.20 -10.73
CA GLY A 459 -8.84 19.41 -11.34
C GLY A 459 -8.82 20.41 -12.50
N ARG A 460 -9.91 21.16 -12.75
CA ARG A 460 -9.91 22.25 -13.74
C ARG A 460 -9.13 23.45 -13.18
N TYR A 461 -8.35 24.08 -14.05
CA TYR A 461 -7.58 25.27 -13.70
C TYR A 461 -8.40 26.54 -13.91
N THR A 462 -8.44 27.41 -12.90
CA THR A 462 -9.13 28.71 -12.96
C THR A 462 -8.36 29.79 -12.21
N ARG A 463 -8.55 31.05 -12.63
CA ARG A 463 -7.98 32.23 -11.95
C ARG A 463 -8.96 32.87 -10.98
N LEU A 464 -10.23 32.50 -11.07
CA LEU A 464 -11.31 33.06 -10.26
C LEU A 464 -12.09 31.93 -9.59
N ASP A 465 -12.57 32.17 -8.38
CA ASP A 465 -13.53 31.28 -7.74
C ASP A 465 -14.95 31.49 -8.31
N GLU A 466 -15.91 30.71 -7.80
CA GLU A 466 -17.32 30.79 -8.20
C GLU A 466 -17.99 32.16 -7.93
N HIS A 467 -17.37 32.98 -7.07
CA HIS A 467 -17.82 34.33 -6.71
C HIS A 467 -17.05 35.43 -7.48
N GLY A 468 -16.16 35.06 -8.40
CA GLY A 468 -15.36 36.00 -9.18
C GLY A 468 -14.17 36.63 -8.44
N ARG A 469 -13.76 36.07 -7.30
CA ARG A 469 -12.58 36.53 -6.53
C ARG A 469 -11.31 35.92 -7.10
N ALA A 470 -10.22 36.66 -7.04
CA ALA A 470 -8.92 36.21 -7.54
C ALA A 470 -8.34 35.06 -6.70
N LEU A 471 -7.86 34.03 -7.40
CA LEU A 471 -7.13 32.90 -6.82
C LEU A 471 -5.63 33.05 -7.05
N TYR A 472 -4.85 32.71 -6.04
CA TYR A 472 -3.40 32.81 -6.03
C TYR A 472 -2.76 31.43 -6.15
N SER A 473 -1.45 31.38 -6.38
CA SER A 473 -0.74 30.09 -6.47
C SER A 473 0.71 30.17 -6.02
N ASP A 474 1.14 31.35 -5.59
CA ASP A 474 2.44 31.61 -5.01
C ASP A 474 2.45 31.25 -3.52
N GLY A 475 3.63 30.95 -3.00
CA GLY A 475 3.83 30.61 -1.61
C GLY A 475 5.28 30.29 -1.30
N VAL A 476 5.49 29.90 -0.05
CA VAL A 476 6.81 29.58 0.50
C VAL A 476 6.67 28.34 1.35
N LEU A 477 7.36 27.25 0.97
CA LEU A 477 7.50 26.10 1.86
C LEU A 477 8.57 26.42 2.92
N PRO A 478 8.27 26.22 4.22
CA PRO A 478 9.26 26.43 5.26
C PRO A 478 10.43 25.46 5.09
N ALA A 479 11.57 25.78 5.71
CA ALA A 479 12.69 24.86 5.78
C ALA A 479 12.27 23.54 6.46
N PHE A 480 12.68 22.42 5.89
CA PHE A 480 12.40 21.08 6.41
C PHE A 480 13.56 20.14 6.09
N GLU A 481 13.90 19.22 7.00
CA GLU A 481 14.89 18.15 6.77
C GLU A 481 16.22 18.62 6.14
N GLY A 482 16.77 19.74 6.64
CA GLY A 482 18.02 20.30 6.13
C GLY A 482 17.89 21.04 4.79
N ARG A 483 16.69 21.15 4.21
CA ARG A 483 16.41 22.02 3.08
C ARG A 483 16.17 23.45 3.51
N PRO A 484 16.65 24.43 2.74
CA PRO A 484 16.26 25.82 2.93
C PRO A 484 14.79 26.03 2.59
N GLU A 485 14.29 27.18 3.01
CA GLU A 485 12.98 27.70 2.58
C GLU A 485 12.87 27.76 1.04
N LEU A 486 11.70 27.38 0.50
CA LEU A 486 11.46 27.22 -0.93
C LEU A 486 10.31 28.11 -1.40
N ALA A 487 10.62 29.20 -2.10
CA ALA A 487 9.60 30.04 -2.74
C ALA A 487 9.19 29.46 -4.09
N PHE A 488 7.90 29.58 -4.44
CA PHE A 488 7.36 29.09 -5.70
C PHE A 488 6.24 29.99 -6.24
N HIS A 489 6.04 29.97 -7.56
CA HIS A 489 4.91 30.58 -8.25
C HIS A 489 4.09 29.51 -9.00
N GLY A 490 3.22 28.82 -8.26
CA GLY A 490 2.34 27.76 -8.75
C GLY A 490 2.91 26.34 -8.63
N ALA A 491 2.01 25.35 -8.77
CA ALA A 491 2.35 23.94 -8.67
C ALA A 491 3.47 23.51 -9.63
N GLY A 492 3.50 24.02 -10.86
CA GLY A 492 4.53 23.63 -11.82
C GLY A 492 5.94 24.03 -11.39
N GLU A 493 6.11 25.21 -10.79
CA GLU A 493 7.44 25.60 -10.27
C GLU A 493 7.80 24.79 -9.02
N LEU A 494 6.85 24.62 -8.09
CA LEU A 494 7.06 23.82 -6.89
C LEU A 494 7.50 22.39 -7.23
N LEU A 495 6.77 21.71 -8.12
CA LEU A 495 7.06 20.32 -8.48
C LEU A 495 8.39 20.19 -9.22
N GLN A 496 8.74 21.17 -10.07
CA GLN A 496 10.05 21.21 -10.71
C GLN A 496 11.18 21.33 -9.68
N GLN A 497 11.03 22.18 -8.67
CA GLN A 497 12.03 22.35 -7.62
C GLN A 497 12.13 21.13 -6.68
N LEU A 498 11.04 20.36 -6.51
CA LEU A 498 11.04 19.11 -5.74
C LEU A 498 11.54 17.91 -6.55
N SER A 499 11.39 17.94 -7.87
CA SER A 499 11.81 16.88 -8.77
C SER A 499 13.32 16.62 -8.65
N GLY A 500 13.72 15.35 -8.63
CA GLY A 500 15.14 14.98 -8.58
C GLY A 500 15.77 14.99 -7.19
N THR A 501 15.01 15.27 -6.15
CA THR A 501 15.57 15.46 -4.80
C THR A 501 15.48 14.19 -3.96
N THR A 502 16.49 13.96 -3.10
CA THR A 502 16.57 12.74 -2.29
C THR A 502 15.37 12.52 -1.38
N THR A 503 14.75 13.56 -0.78
CA THR A 503 13.51 13.35 0.03
C THR A 503 12.36 12.78 -0.80
N VAL A 504 12.21 13.19 -2.06
CA VAL A 504 11.14 12.65 -2.91
C VAL A 504 11.40 11.17 -3.22
N TYR A 505 12.65 10.81 -3.49
CA TYR A 505 13.02 9.42 -3.73
C TYR A 505 12.92 8.55 -2.47
N ALA A 506 13.38 9.06 -1.33
CA ALA A 506 13.20 8.42 -0.04
C ALA A 506 11.71 8.20 0.25
N CYS A 507 10.88 9.21 0.02
CA CYS A 507 9.45 9.08 0.23
C CYS A 507 8.78 8.07 -0.73
N LEU A 508 9.21 7.98 -1.99
CA LEU A 508 8.75 6.92 -2.90
C LEU A 508 9.17 5.53 -2.41
N VAL A 509 10.38 5.38 -1.88
CA VAL A 509 10.86 4.14 -1.25
C VAL A 509 10.04 3.79 -0.02
N GLU A 510 9.71 4.75 0.84
CA GLU A 510 8.86 4.54 2.02
C GLU A 510 7.47 4.03 1.60
N ASN A 511 6.85 4.72 0.65
CA ASN A 511 5.53 4.35 0.12
C ASN A 511 5.54 2.95 -0.53
N MET A 512 6.55 2.63 -1.33
CA MET A 512 6.67 1.31 -1.94
C MET A 512 6.98 0.23 -0.91
N THR A 513 7.78 0.52 0.11
CA THR A 513 8.06 -0.40 1.21
C THR A 513 6.79 -0.70 2.00
N GLN A 514 5.99 0.33 2.30
CA GLN A 514 4.70 0.15 2.94
C GLN A 514 3.77 -0.75 2.11
N PHE A 515 3.67 -0.47 0.81
CA PHE A 515 2.86 -1.26 -0.11
C PHE A 515 3.34 -2.72 -0.20
N GLY A 516 4.64 -2.94 -0.41
CA GLY A 516 5.21 -4.27 -0.67
C GLY A 516 5.26 -5.16 0.56
N THR A 517 5.55 -4.60 1.73
CA THR A 517 5.54 -5.34 3.01
C THR A 517 4.12 -5.42 3.60
N GLY A 518 3.23 -4.50 3.20
CA GLY A 518 1.88 -4.37 3.73
C GLY A 518 1.83 -3.86 5.17
N ARG A 519 2.87 -3.17 5.66
CA ARG A 519 2.95 -2.62 7.01
C ARG A 519 3.66 -1.28 6.99
N HIS A 520 3.50 -0.47 8.02
CA HIS A 520 4.29 0.75 8.14
C HIS A 520 5.78 0.41 8.20
N PRO A 521 6.61 1.05 7.34
CA PRO A 521 8.03 0.76 7.31
C PRO A 521 8.70 1.30 8.57
N VAL A 522 9.73 0.59 9.01
CA VAL A 522 10.59 1.07 10.10
C VAL A 522 11.65 2.00 9.53
N LEU A 523 11.51 3.30 9.77
CA LEU A 523 12.38 4.32 9.19
C LEU A 523 13.62 4.61 10.04
N ASP A 524 13.58 4.24 11.33
CA ASP A 524 14.68 4.43 12.27
C ASP A 524 15.75 3.36 12.02
N GLY A 525 16.69 3.65 11.12
CA GLY A 525 17.80 2.75 10.81
C GLY A 525 18.46 3.02 9.46
N PRO A 526 19.58 2.35 9.16
CA PRO A 526 20.30 2.54 7.89
C PRO A 526 19.54 1.98 6.68
N PHE A 527 18.60 1.04 6.88
CA PHE A 527 17.96 0.29 5.80
C PHE A 527 17.18 1.16 4.83
N HIS A 528 16.45 2.16 5.33
CA HIS A 528 15.69 3.06 4.48
C HIS A 528 16.61 3.93 3.59
N ALA A 529 17.70 4.43 4.17
CA ALA A 529 18.69 5.22 3.44
C ALA A 529 19.44 4.36 2.40
N ASP A 530 19.84 3.14 2.75
CA ASP A 530 20.48 2.21 1.82
C ASP A 530 19.57 1.83 0.65
N THR A 531 18.32 1.47 0.93
CA THR A 531 17.31 1.18 -0.10
C THR A 531 17.09 2.39 -1.02
N THR A 532 17.10 3.59 -0.45
CA THR A 532 17.01 4.84 -1.22
C THR A 532 18.21 5.05 -2.12
N MET A 533 19.43 4.79 -1.64
CA MET A 533 20.63 4.92 -2.45
C MET A 533 20.68 3.88 -3.57
N ARG A 534 20.30 2.62 -3.31
CA ARG A 534 20.15 1.59 -4.36
C ARG A 534 19.15 2.02 -5.43
N PHE A 535 17.99 2.55 -5.04
CA PHE A 535 17.00 3.06 -5.98
C PHE A 535 17.55 4.22 -6.84
N ILE A 536 18.33 5.12 -6.24
CA ILE A 536 18.98 6.24 -6.94
C ILE A 536 20.02 5.72 -7.95
N ASP A 537 20.84 4.75 -7.54
CA ASP A 537 21.92 4.22 -8.36
C ASP A 537 21.40 3.34 -9.52
N ASP A 538 20.27 2.66 -9.35
CA ASP A 538 19.64 1.79 -10.36
C ASP A 538 18.73 2.55 -11.36
N GLY A 539 18.95 3.86 -11.53
CA GLY A 539 18.34 4.62 -12.63
C GLY A 539 16.92 5.12 -12.37
N LEU A 540 16.44 5.06 -11.13
CA LEU A 540 15.23 5.75 -10.65
C LEU A 540 13.90 5.35 -11.32
N GLY A 541 13.86 4.25 -12.07
CA GLY A 541 12.66 3.71 -12.68
C GLY A 541 11.77 2.93 -11.69
N PHE A 542 10.54 2.62 -12.08
CA PHE A 542 9.63 1.83 -11.24
C PHE A 542 10.17 0.43 -10.92
N ASP A 543 10.79 -0.22 -11.90
CA ASP A 543 11.39 -1.54 -11.75
C ASP A 543 12.57 -1.50 -10.77
N ALA A 544 13.38 -0.43 -10.81
CA ALA A 544 14.46 -0.19 -9.84
C ALA A 544 13.93 0.04 -8.43
N LEU A 545 12.84 0.80 -8.29
CA LEU A 545 12.15 1.01 -7.00
C LEU A 545 11.65 -0.31 -6.42
N ALA A 546 10.99 -1.14 -7.24
CA ALA A 546 10.50 -2.45 -6.81
C ALA A 546 11.64 -3.40 -6.43
N ARG A 547 12.73 -3.41 -7.20
CA ARG A 547 13.94 -4.21 -6.91
C ARG A 547 14.59 -3.81 -5.58
N ALA A 548 14.80 -2.51 -5.37
CA ALA A 548 15.42 -2.00 -4.16
C ALA A 548 14.61 -2.42 -2.92
N VAL A 549 13.28 -2.28 -2.97
CA VAL A 549 12.40 -2.69 -1.88
C VAL A 549 12.35 -4.22 -1.69
N ALA A 550 12.24 -4.99 -2.78
CA ALA A 550 12.16 -6.45 -2.73
C ALA A 550 13.42 -7.11 -2.14
N SER A 551 14.58 -6.46 -2.32
CA SER A 551 15.88 -6.89 -1.78
C SER A 551 16.26 -6.14 -0.49
N SER A 552 15.34 -5.38 0.11
CA SER A 552 15.60 -4.65 1.35
C SER A 552 15.49 -5.54 2.59
N GLU A 553 16.13 -5.13 3.66
CA GLU A 553 16.09 -5.77 4.96
C GLU A 553 14.68 -5.79 5.55
N GLN A 554 13.82 -4.82 5.20
CA GLN A 554 12.41 -4.86 5.60
C GLN A 554 11.62 -6.00 4.95
N HIS A 555 12.14 -6.56 3.85
CA HIS A 555 11.56 -7.68 3.13
C HIS A 555 12.23 -9.01 3.50
N THR A 556 13.54 -9.00 3.80
CA THR A 556 14.32 -10.23 4.09
C THR A 556 14.47 -10.54 5.57
N LEU A 557 14.26 -9.57 6.47
CA LEU A 557 14.41 -9.75 7.92
C LEU A 557 13.06 -9.68 8.65
N THR A 558 13.08 -10.20 9.87
CA THR A 558 12.02 -10.08 10.87
C THR A 558 12.61 -10.08 12.28
N ARG A 559 11.94 -9.45 13.26
CA ARG A 559 12.33 -9.57 14.67
C ARG A 559 11.57 -10.70 15.36
N VAL A 560 12.17 -11.31 16.37
CA VAL A 560 11.50 -12.31 17.21
C VAL A 560 10.77 -11.57 18.34
N VAL A 561 9.47 -11.78 18.45
CA VAL A 561 8.63 -11.10 19.46
C VAL A 561 8.63 -11.91 20.75
N GLU A 562 8.52 -11.23 21.91
CA GLU A 562 8.25 -11.93 23.16
C GLU A 562 6.85 -12.56 23.13
N PRO A 563 6.69 -13.83 23.53
CA PRO A 563 5.43 -14.56 23.44
C PRO A 563 4.32 -14.05 24.39
#